data_AF-A0A1F9B595-F1
#
_entry.id   AF-A0A1F9B595-F1
#
_cell.length_a   1.000
_cell.length_b   1.000
_cell.length_c   1.000
_cell.angle_alpha   90.00
_cell.angle_beta   90.00
_cell.angle_gamma   90.00
#
_symmetry.space_group_name_H-M   'P 1'
#
loop_
_entity.id
_entity.type
_entity.pdbx_description
1 polymer ?
#
loop_
_entity_poly.entity_id
_entity_poly.type
_entity_poly.pdbx_seq_one_letter_code
_entity_poly.pdbx_strand_id
1 'polypeptide(L)'
;MTSGKPFTDRMSVKGKNILGQAYRCSVCGAELSVIKGARGNLQPICCNKEMIKLKTINSVYVCSVCFSELMVIKGGNKNLQPICCNKRMIKKN
;
A
#
# COMPACT_ATOMS: atom_id res chain seq x y z
N MET A 1 10.35 26.28 -24.67
CA MET A 1 9.39 26.85 -23.70
C MET A 1 8.12 26.01 -23.73
N THR A 2 8.00 25.01 -22.85
CA THR A 2 6.73 24.30 -22.63
C THR A 2 6.21 24.68 -21.25
N SER A 3 5.26 25.60 -21.23
CA SER A 3 4.59 26.07 -20.01
C SER A 3 3.73 24.94 -19.47
N GLY A 4 4.24 24.23 -18.46
CA GLY A 4 3.48 23.24 -17.70
C GLY A 4 2.45 23.96 -16.85
N LYS A 5 1.18 23.92 -17.26
CA LYS A 5 0.08 24.43 -16.43
C LYS A 5 0.00 23.61 -15.14
N PRO A 6 -0.05 24.24 -13.96
CA PRO A 6 -0.23 23.52 -12.71
C PRO A 6 -1.64 22.90 -12.71
N PHE A 7 -1.71 21.59 -12.47
CA PHE A 7 -2.95 20.88 -12.17
C PHE A 7 -3.46 21.37 -10.80
N THR A 8 -4.18 22.48 -10.78
CA THR A 8 -4.97 22.89 -9.62
C THR A 8 -6.40 22.43 -9.84
N ASP A 9 -6.64 21.15 -9.62
CA ASP A 9 -7.99 20.71 -9.32
C ASP A 9 -8.01 20.29 -7.85
N ARG A 10 -8.55 21.16 -6.99
CA ARG A 10 -8.87 20.82 -5.61
C ARG A 10 -10.10 19.92 -5.62
N MET A 11 -9.95 18.71 -6.14
CA MET A 11 -10.98 17.68 -6.02
C MET A 11 -11.18 17.42 -4.53
N SER A 12 -12.43 17.52 -4.06
CA SER A 12 -12.84 17.06 -2.75
C SER A 12 -12.49 15.58 -2.63
N VAL A 13 -11.37 15.29 -1.98
CA VAL A 13 -10.78 13.96 -1.93
C VAL A 13 -11.62 13.09 -0.97
N LYS A 14 -12.75 12.58 -1.46
CA LYS A 14 -13.53 11.55 -0.76
C LYS A 14 -12.80 10.21 -0.90
N GLY A 15 -12.41 9.62 0.22
CA GLY A 15 -11.76 8.30 0.27
C GLY A 15 -10.40 8.32 0.97
N LYS A 16 -9.90 7.13 1.32
CA LYS A 16 -8.60 6.94 1.97
C LYS A 16 -7.96 5.66 1.46
N ASN A 17 -6.72 5.76 0.99
CA ASN A 17 -5.88 4.60 0.77
C ASN A 17 -5.21 4.25 2.09
N ILE A 18 -5.26 2.97 2.45
CA ILE A 18 -4.69 2.48 3.71
C ILE A 18 -3.39 1.72 3.44
N LEU A 19 -2.47 1.83 4.38
CA LEU A 19 -1.23 1.06 4.38
C LEU A 19 -1.55 -0.44 4.25
N GLY A 20 -0.80 -1.14 3.41
CA GLY A 20 -1.01 -2.57 3.14
C GLY A 20 -2.12 -2.88 2.13
N GLN A 21 -2.92 -1.90 1.71
CA GLN A 21 -3.92 -2.12 0.67
C GLN A 21 -3.26 -2.60 -0.63
N ALA A 22 -3.83 -3.63 -1.26
CA ALA A 22 -3.30 -4.23 -2.46
C ALA A 22 -4.29 -4.20 -3.64
N TYR A 23 -3.74 -4.18 -4.85
CA TYR A 23 -4.48 -4.18 -6.11
C TYR A 23 -3.85 -5.18 -7.08
N ARG A 24 -4.64 -5.75 -7.98
CA ARG A 24 -4.16 -6.68 -9.01
C ARG A 24 -4.67 -6.33 -10.39
N CYS A 25 -3.80 -6.38 -11.39
CA CYS A 25 -4.19 -6.29 -12.80
C CYS A 25 -4.82 -7.61 -13.23
N SER A 26 -6.03 -7.55 -13.79
CA SER A 26 -6.73 -8.72 -14.32
C SER A 26 -6.16 -9.24 -15.64
N VAL A 27 -5.32 -8.45 -16.32
CA VAL A 27 -4.73 -8.81 -17.62
C VAL A 27 -3.38 -9.50 -17.44
N CYS A 28 -2.41 -8.82 -16.82
CA CYS A 28 -1.04 -9.35 -16.67
C CYS A 28 -0.75 -9.95 -15.29
N GLY A 29 -1.66 -9.81 -14.33
CA GLY A 29 -1.48 -10.32 -12.97
C GLY A 29 -0.55 -9.48 -12.07
N ALA A 30 -0.02 -8.34 -12.54
CA ALA A 30 0.80 -7.45 -11.72
C ALA A 30 0.06 -7.00 -10.45
N GLU A 31 0.79 -6.90 -9.35
CA GLU A 31 0.26 -6.48 -8.06
C GLU A 31 0.86 -5.14 -7.63
N LEU A 32 0.04 -4.30 -7.03
CA LEU A 32 0.43 -3.02 -6.44
C LEU A 32 0.07 -3.02 -4.96
N SER A 33 0.99 -2.55 -4.11
CA SER A 33 0.79 -2.45 -2.67
C SER A 33 1.03 -1.02 -2.18
N VAL A 34 0.14 -0.53 -1.33
CA VAL A 34 0.24 0.81 -0.73
C VAL A 34 1.20 0.76 0.46
N ILE A 35 2.38 1.37 0.32
CA ILE A 35 3.41 1.46 1.37
C ILE A 35 3.19 2.64 2.34
N LYS A 36 2.31 3.58 2.00
CA LYS A 36 1.95 4.73 2.84
C LYS A 36 0.55 5.19 2.47
N GLY A 37 -0.33 5.21 3.47
CA GLY A 37 -1.71 5.68 3.29
C GLY A 37 -1.76 7.19 3.04
N ALA A 38 -2.72 7.63 2.23
CA ALA A 38 -2.96 9.03 1.92
C ALA A 38 -4.47 9.28 1.75
N ARG A 39 -4.86 10.56 1.77
CA ARG A 39 -6.23 10.94 1.41
C ARG A 39 -6.45 10.64 -0.07
N GLY A 40 -7.63 10.12 -0.39
CA GLY A 40 -8.06 9.81 -1.76
C GLY A 40 -8.27 8.35 -2.02
N ASN A 41 -8.99 8.08 -3.10
CA ASN A 41 -9.11 6.75 -3.66
C ASN A 41 -8.01 6.58 -4.70
N LEU A 42 -7.15 5.59 -4.50
CA LEU A 42 -6.21 5.16 -5.53
C LEU A 42 -6.97 4.28 -6.52
N GLN A 43 -6.92 4.69 -7.79
CA GLN A 43 -7.43 3.95 -8.95
C GLN A 43 -6.24 3.66 -9.86
N PRO A 44 -5.40 2.67 -9.52
CA PRO A 44 -4.21 2.40 -10.31
C PRO A 44 -4.61 1.72 -11.63
N ILE A 45 -3.94 2.09 -12.71
CA ILE A 45 -4.18 1.55 -14.05
C ILE A 45 -2.98 0.70 -14.47
N CYS A 46 -3.25 -0.50 -14.97
CA CYS A 46 -2.23 -1.39 -15.54
C CYS A 46 -2.83 -2.12 -16.75
N CYS A 47 -2.06 -2.31 -17.83
CA CYS A 47 -2.56 -2.86 -19.10
C CYS A 47 -3.82 -2.13 -19.61
N ASN A 48 -3.85 -0.80 -19.48
CA ASN A 48 -4.96 0.07 -19.89
C ASN A 48 -6.31 -0.26 -19.24
N LYS A 49 -6.31 -0.94 -18.09
CA LYS A 49 -7.50 -1.19 -17.28
C LYS A 49 -7.26 -0.81 -15.82
N GLU A 50 -8.31 -0.36 -15.15
CA GLU A 50 -8.26 -0.17 -13.70
C GLU A 50 -7.95 -1.51 -13.01
N MET A 51 -7.03 -1.47 -12.06
CA MET A 51 -6.66 -2.63 -11.25
C MET A 51 -7.74 -2.90 -10.20
N ILE A 52 -7.97 -4.19 -9.93
CA ILE A 52 -8.99 -4.64 -8.97
C ILE A 52 -8.41 -4.54 -7.57
N LYS A 53 -9.11 -3.84 -6.67
CA LYS A 53 -8.77 -3.82 -5.24
C LYS A 53 -8.94 -5.22 -4.65
N LEU A 54 -7.88 -5.73 -4.02
CA LEU A 54 -7.93 -7.02 -3.32
C LEU A 54 -8.58 -6.84 -1.94
N LYS A 55 -9.32 -7.86 -1.48
CA LYS A 55 -9.85 -7.92 -0.11
C LYS A 55 -8.72 -8.04 0.92
N THR A 56 -7.63 -8.69 0.54
CA THR A 56 -6.46 -8.90 1.39
C THR A 56 -5.69 -7.60 1.58
N ILE A 57 -5.38 -7.30 2.84
CA ILE A 57 -4.42 -6.26 3.21
C ILE A 57 -3.12 -6.97 3.59
N ASN A 58 -2.02 -6.51 3.01
CA ASN A 58 -0.69 -7.01 3.33
C ASN A 58 -0.41 -6.83 4.81
N SER A 59 0.13 -7.87 5.44
CA SER A 59 0.48 -7.80 6.85
C SER A 59 1.62 -6.80 7.04
N VAL A 60 1.43 -5.89 8.00
CA VAL A 60 2.41 -4.88 8.38
C VAL A 60 2.82 -5.14 9.83
N TYR A 61 4.10 -4.99 10.13
CA TYR A 61 4.68 -5.12 11.45
C TYR A 61 5.31 -3.79 11.84
N VAL A 62 5.23 -3.42 13.11
CA VAL A 62 5.81 -2.18 13.64
C VAL A 62 6.74 -2.49 14.81
N CYS A 63 7.90 -1.83 14.83
CA CYS A 63 8.78 -1.86 16.00
C CYS A 63 8.20 -0.96 17.10
N SER A 64 8.06 -1.47 18.33
CA SER A 64 7.59 -0.67 19.47
C SER A 64 8.63 0.29 20.03
N VAL A 65 9.89 0.23 19.55
CA VAL A 65 10.99 1.07 20.02
C VAL A 65 11.26 2.22 19.05
N CYS A 66 11.55 1.92 17.78
CA CYS A 66 11.90 2.93 16.77
C CYS A 66 10.75 3.25 15.78
N PHE A 67 9.60 2.59 15.90
CA PHE A 67 8.44 2.77 15.02
C PHE A 67 8.65 2.43 13.54
N SER A 68 9.78 1.80 13.18
CA SER A 68 9.98 1.31 11.81
C SER A 68 8.91 0.29 11.42
N GLU A 69 8.46 0.35 10.18
CA GLU A 69 7.42 -0.51 9.61
C GLU A 69 8.04 -1.53 8.64
N LEU A 70 7.55 -2.76 8.68
CA LEU A 70 7.87 -3.83 7.74
C LEU A 70 6.56 -4.35 7.12
N MET A 71 6.48 -4.38 5.79
CA MET A 71 5.30 -4.88 5.07
C MET A 71 5.65 -6.15 4.30
N VAL A 72 4.79 -7.16 4.40
CA VAL A 72 4.91 -8.41 3.63
C VAL A 72 4.09 -8.29 2.35
N ILE A 73 4.76 -8.10 1.21
CA ILE A 73 4.11 -7.92 -0.10
C ILE A 73 3.58 -9.26 -0.65
N LYS A 74 4.29 -10.35 -0.38
CA LYS A 74 3.92 -11.71 -0.77
C LYS A 74 4.60 -12.67 0.19
N GLY A 75 3.84 -13.51 0.88
CA GLY A 75 4.36 -14.39 1.92
C GLY A 75 3.58 -15.69 2.02
N GLY A 76 4.30 -16.79 2.21
CA GLY A 76 3.72 -18.09 2.53
C GLY A 76 3.09 -18.11 3.92
N ASN A 77 2.23 -19.10 4.15
CA ASN A 77 1.30 -19.26 5.26
C ASN A 77 1.94 -19.51 6.65
N LYS A 78 3.07 -18.87 6.99
CA LYS A 78 3.78 -19.12 8.25
C LYS A 78 4.25 -17.84 8.93
N ASN A 79 3.83 -17.73 10.20
CA ASN A 79 4.29 -16.88 11.30
C ASN A 79 5.63 -16.15 11.09
N LEU A 80 5.66 -15.10 10.27
CA LEU A 80 6.78 -14.18 10.23
C LEU A 80 6.86 -13.47 11.59
N GLN A 81 8.04 -13.53 12.22
CA GLN A 81 8.32 -12.92 13.52
C GLN A 81 9.52 -11.98 13.37
N PRO A 82 9.36 -10.83 12.71
CA PRO A 82 10.47 -9.93 12.44
C PRO A 82 10.97 -9.29 13.73
N ILE A 83 12.28 -9.02 13.79
CA ILE A 83 12.95 -8.42 14.95
C ILE A 83 13.53 -7.07 14.54
N CYS A 84 13.30 -6.05 15.36
CA CYS A 84 13.88 -4.72 15.20
C CYS A 84 14.16 -4.14 16.61
N CYS A 85 15.27 -3.42 16.79
CA CYS A 85 15.72 -2.95 18.10
C CYS A 85 15.78 -4.07 19.16
N ASN A 86 16.23 -5.28 18.76
CA ASN A 86 16.31 -6.47 19.59
C ASN A 86 14.97 -6.91 20.23
N LYS A 87 13.83 -6.45 19.69
CA LYS A 87 12.49 -6.86 20.12
C LYS A 87 11.68 -7.39 18.94
N ARG A 88 10.80 -8.34 19.21
CA ARG A 88 9.82 -8.82 18.22
C ARG A 88 8.91 -7.66 17.81
N MET A 89 8.75 -7.46 16.51
CA MET A 89 7.82 -6.48 15.97
C MET A 89 6.38 -6.94 16.13
N ILE A 90 5.47 -5.99 16.34
CA ILE A 90 4.05 -6.24 16.58
C ILE A 90 3.30 -6.16 15.26
N LYS A 91 2.42 -7.12 14.97
CA LYS A 91 1.57 -7.06 13.78
C LYS A 91 0.55 -5.93 13.94
N LYS A 92 0.49 -5.03 12.95
CA LYS A 92 -0.45 -3.92 12.85
C LYS A 92 -1.75 -4.49 12.24
N ASN A 93 -2.85 -4.39 12.99
CA ASN A 93 -4.18 -4.80 12.54
C ASN A 93 -4.78 -3.78 11.57
#